data_AF-A0A386TH87-F1
#
_entry.id   AF-A0A386TH87-F1
#
_cell.length_a   1.000
_cell.length_b   1.000
_cell.length_c   1.000
_cell.angle_alpha   90.00
_cell.angle_beta   90.00
_cell.angle_gamma   90.00
#
_symmetry.space_group_name_H-M   'P 1'
#
loop_
_entity.id
_entity.type
_entity.pdbx_description
1 polymer ?
#
loop_
_entity_poly.entity_id
_entity_poly.type
_entity_poly.pdbx_seq_one_letter_code
_entity_poly.pdbx_strand_id
1 'polypeptide(L)'
;MNIVTEMSETPDRSAAEAALATLRAWAETATPAEIAALDPAMARMLAPADYPALSRAYPEDFTAGDNYRASLPDLQNGPSSLIRGAQQLIQHVGISNFRLPIRYRSREGGDMRLETSVTGSVSLDAEKKGINMSRIMRSFYRHAEATFSFEVIEAALDDYKTDLESLDARIQMRFSFPMKIASLRSGLTGYQYYDIALELVEQDGERKKIVHLDYVYSSTCPCSLELSEHARETRGQLATPHSQRSVARISVETQDEGDCLWFEDLIEICRRAVPTETQVMVKREDEQAFAELNAANPIFVEDAARLFCEQLLADGRVGDFRIVASHQESLHSHDAISVLTQGETFAAQSIDPKLFNTLFHVG
;
A
#
# COMPACT_ATOMS: atom_id res chain seq x y z
N MET A 1 5.52 -30.11 -52.72
CA MET A 1 4.34 -30.86 -52.24
C MET A 1 4.61 -31.18 -50.78
N ASN A 2 4.22 -30.28 -49.88
CA ASN A 2 4.40 -30.51 -48.44
C ASN A 2 3.23 -31.38 -47.99
N ILE A 3 3.52 -32.64 -47.69
CA ILE A 3 2.57 -33.54 -47.06
C ILE A 3 2.54 -33.12 -45.58
N VAL A 4 1.48 -32.43 -45.18
CA VAL A 4 1.13 -32.27 -43.78
C VAL A 4 0.45 -33.58 -43.38
N THR A 5 1.19 -34.45 -42.70
CA THR A 5 0.61 -35.65 -42.10
C THR A 5 -0.11 -35.21 -40.82
N GLU A 6 -1.44 -35.31 -40.81
CA GLU A 6 -2.23 -35.17 -39.58
C GLU A 6 -1.83 -36.27 -38.60
N MET A 7 -1.24 -35.91 -37.46
CA MET A 7 -1.01 -36.84 -36.35
C MET A 7 -2.34 -37.02 -35.59
N SER A 8 -3.16 -37.98 -36.03
CA SER A 8 -4.43 -38.31 -35.38
C SER A 8 -4.49 -39.73 -34.79
N GLU A 9 -3.35 -40.34 -34.46
CA GLU A 9 -3.32 -41.62 -33.74
C GLU A 9 -2.67 -41.43 -32.37
N THR A 10 -3.38 -41.81 -31.31
CA THR A 10 -2.83 -41.90 -29.96
C THR A 10 -1.64 -42.86 -30.02
N PRO A 11 -0.41 -42.42 -29.72
CA PRO A 11 0.77 -43.26 -29.91
C PRO A 11 0.66 -44.53 -29.06
N ASP A 12 1.01 -45.66 -29.65
CA ASP A 12 1.13 -46.91 -28.91
C ASP A 12 2.37 -46.87 -28.00
N ARG A 13 2.47 -47.86 -27.11
CA ARG A 13 3.57 -47.92 -26.14
C ARG A 13 4.94 -47.96 -26.80
N SER A 14 5.07 -48.61 -27.96
CA SER A 14 6.34 -48.73 -28.68
C SER A 14 6.77 -47.38 -29.27
N ALA A 15 5.82 -46.62 -29.83
CA ALA A 15 6.06 -45.28 -30.33
C ALA A 15 6.46 -44.32 -29.20
N ALA A 16 5.84 -44.42 -28.02
CA ALA A 16 6.21 -43.63 -26.85
C ALA A 16 7.61 -43.97 -26.33
N GLU A 17 7.98 -45.26 -26.27
CA GLU A 17 9.31 -45.72 -25.86
C GLU A 17 10.40 -45.26 -26.85
N ALA A 18 10.11 -45.32 -28.16
CA ALA A 18 11.02 -44.83 -29.20
C ALA A 18 11.22 -43.31 -29.10
N ALA A 19 10.14 -42.54 -28.91
CA ALA A 19 10.23 -41.10 -28.71
C ALA A 19 11.08 -40.73 -27.47
N LEU A 20 10.89 -41.43 -26.35
CA LEU A 20 11.68 -41.23 -25.14
C LEU A 20 13.17 -41.56 -25.36
N ALA A 21 13.48 -42.62 -26.11
CA ALA A 21 14.86 -42.98 -26.44
C ALA A 21 15.53 -41.92 -27.32
N THR A 22 14.83 -41.39 -28.33
CA THR A 22 15.32 -40.28 -29.18
C THR A 22 15.61 -39.03 -28.35
N LEU A 23 14.70 -38.68 -27.44
CA LEU A 23 14.88 -37.52 -26.56
C LEU A 23 16.07 -37.71 -25.62
N ARG A 24 16.26 -38.90 -25.03
CA ARG A 24 17.40 -39.22 -24.17
C ARG A 24 18.73 -39.13 -24.91
N ALA A 25 18.81 -39.67 -26.13
CA ALA A 25 20.01 -39.59 -26.96
C ALA A 25 20.37 -38.15 -27.34
N TRP A 26 19.37 -37.30 -27.61
CA TRP A 26 19.60 -35.87 -27.82
C TRP A 26 20.11 -35.20 -26.53
N ALA A 27 19.51 -35.50 -25.39
CA ALA A 27 19.87 -34.91 -24.09
C ALA A 27 21.32 -35.21 -23.66
N GLU A 28 21.91 -36.32 -24.11
CA GLU A 28 23.34 -36.64 -23.89
C GLU A 28 24.30 -35.66 -24.59
N THR A 29 23.83 -34.97 -25.63
CA THR A 29 24.64 -34.04 -26.44
C THR A 29 24.22 -32.57 -26.30
N ALA A 30 23.11 -32.31 -25.61
CA ALA A 30 22.55 -30.98 -25.44
C ALA A 30 23.29 -30.19 -24.35
N THR A 31 23.40 -28.88 -24.55
CA THR A 31 23.96 -27.98 -23.54
C THR A 31 22.97 -27.78 -22.39
N PRO A 32 23.46 -27.44 -21.18
CA PRO A 32 22.59 -27.14 -20.03
C PRO A 32 21.56 -26.04 -20.31
N ALA A 33 21.88 -25.07 -21.18
CA ALA A 33 20.98 -24.00 -21.59
C ALA A 33 19.83 -24.51 -22.49
N GLU A 34 20.10 -25.44 -23.40
CA GLU A 34 19.08 -26.06 -24.27
C GLU A 34 18.13 -26.95 -23.47
N ILE A 35 18.64 -27.69 -22.48
CA ILE A 35 17.80 -28.50 -21.58
C ILE A 35 16.93 -27.61 -20.69
N ALA A 36 17.46 -26.48 -20.19
CA ALA A 36 16.72 -25.55 -19.35
C ALA A 36 15.62 -24.75 -20.11
N ALA A 37 15.68 -24.73 -21.44
CA ALA A 37 14.69 -24.10 -22.30
C ALA A 37 13.50 -25.02 -22.66
N LEU A 38 13.57 -26.32 -22.32
CA LEU A 38 12.47 -27.27 -22.51
C LEU A 38 11.32 -27.02 -21.52
N ASP A 39 10.14 -27.54 -21.88
CA ASP A 39 9.02 -27.66 -20.95
C ASP A 39 9.45 -28.45 -19.68
N PRO A 40 9.15 -27.98 -18.46
CA PRO A 40 9.55 -28.64 -17.22
C PRO A 40 9.12 -30.11 -17.10
N ALA A 41 8.03 -30.51 -17.75
CA ALA A 41 7.58 -31.90 -17.78
C ALA A 41 8.50 -32.78 -18.64
N MET A 42 8.99 -32.25 -19.76
CA MET A 42 9.94 -32.94 -20.64
C MET A 42 11.32 -33.11 -20.01
N ALA A 43 11.80 -32.07 -19.33
CA ALA A 43 13.06 -32.14 -18.58
C ALA A 43 13.04 -33.23 -17.49
N ARG A 44 11.88 -33.49 -16.86
CA ARG A 44 11.71 -34.57 -15.87
C ARG A 44 11.73 -35.97 -16.48
N MET A 45 11.20 -36.16 -17.69
CA MET A 45 11.21 -37.47 -18.37
C MET A 45 12.61 -37.88 -18.84
N LEU A 46 13.47 -36.88 -19.08
CA LEU A 46 14.87 -37.04 -19.46
C LEU A 46 15.81 -37.22 -18.27
N ALA A 47 15.32 -37.08 -17.04
CA ALA A 47 16.10 -37.37 -15.85
C ALA A 47 16.51 -38.87 -15.83
N PRO A 48 17.72 -39.20 -15.38
CA PRO A 48 18.18 -40.59 -15.28
C PRO A 48 17.22 -41.45 -14.46
N ALA A 49 17.07 -42.72 -14.84
CA ALA A 49 16.14 -43.69 -14.24
C ALA A 49 16.38 -43.95 -12.74
N ASP A 50 17.55 -43.54 -12.21
CA ASP A 50 17.95 -43.64 -10.81
C ASP A 50 17.65 -42.36 -10.00
N TYR A 51 16.48 -41.75 -10.20
CA TYR A 51 16.06 -40.71 -9.27
C TYR A 51 15.76 -41.36 -7.91
N PRO A 52 16.48 -41.01 -6.82
CA PRO A 52 16.41 -41.75 -5.58
C PRO A 52 14.99 -41.70 -5.00
N ALA A 53 14.56 -42.82 -4.41
CA ALA A 53 13.32 -42.84 -3.63
C ALA A 53 13.48 -41.88 -2.43
N LEU A 54 12.77 -40.75 -2.48
CA LEU A 54 12.79 -39.74 -1.43
C LEU A 54 11.88 -40.15 -0.27
N SER A 55 12.33 -39.92 0.97
CA SER A 55 11.49 -40.10 2.14
C SER A 55 10.28 -39.17 2.08
N ARG A 56 9.10 -39.70 2.43
CA ARG A 56 7.86 -38.93 2.61
C ARG A 56 7.60 -38.58 4.08
N ALA A 57 8.39 -39.14 5.01
CA ALA A 57 8.32 -38.80 6.42
C ALA A 57 9.07 -37.50 6.66
N TYR A 58 8.40 -36.55 7.33
CA TYR A 58 9.04 -35.34 7.82
C TYR A 58 9.99 -35.71 8.97
N PRO A 59 11.28 -35.35 8.90
CA PRO A 59 12.25 -35.75 9.92
C PRO A 59 12.14 -34.82 11.14
N GLU A 60 11.31 -35.18 12.12
CA GLU A 60 11.10 -34.37 13.35
C GLU A 60 12.39 -34.12 14.14
N ASP A 61 13.32 -35.08 14.12
CA ASP A 61 14.59 -35.00 14.85
C ASP A 61 15.71 -34.27 14.07
N PHE A 62 15.45 -33.83 12.84
CA PHE A 62 16.45 -33.15 12.05
C PHE A 62 16.67 -31.71 12.54
N THR A 63 17.91 -31.41 12.93
CA THR A 63 18.35 -30.06 13.28
C THR A 63 19.44 -29.61 12.31
N ALA A 64 19.19 -28.49 11.63
CA ALA A 64 20.17 -27.90 10.72
C ALA A 64 21.30 -27.24 11.53
N GLY A 65 22.43 -27.93 11.68
CA GLY A 65 23.67 -27.34 12.22
C GLY A 65 24.38 -26.42 11.20
N ASP A 66 25.40 -25.69 11.64
CA ASP A 66 26.05 -24.67 10.81
C ASP A 66 26.69 -25.22 9.52
N ASN A 67 27.33 -26.39 9.61
CA ASN A 67 27.90 -27.07 8.44
C ASN A 67 26.85 -27.42 7.38
N TYR A 68 25.65 -27.84 7.81
CA TYR A 68 24.56 -28.13 6.89
C TYR A 68 24.02 -26.84 6.27
N ARG A 69 23.80 -25.79 7.08
CA ARG A 69 23.33 -24.49 6.59
C ARG A 69 24.27 -23.90 5.53
N ALA A 70 25.58 -24.01 5.74
CA ALA A 70 26.59 -23.54 4.78
C ALA A 70 26.58 -24.32 3.45
N SER A 71 26.06 -25.55 3.44
CA SER A 71 25.89 -26.37 2.23
C SER A 71 24.62 -26.05 1.44
N LEU A 72 23.70 -25.27 2.02
CA LEU A 72 22.45 -24.94 1.36
C LEU A 72 22.71 -24.01 0.17
N PRO A 73 22.05 -24.24 -0.98
CA PRO A 73 22.22 -23.40 -2.16
C PRO A 73 21.66 -22.00 -1.92
N ASP A 74 22.45 -20.98 -2.25
CA ASP A 74 22.03 -19.57 -2.21
C ASP A 74 21.91 -19.03 -3.63
N LEU A 75 20.75 -19.24 -4.25
CA LEU A 75 20.49 -18.76 -5.61
C LEU A 75 20.36 -17.23 -5.70
N GLN A 76 20.11 -16.54 -4.59
CA GLN A 76 19.89 -15.09 -4.57
C GLN A 76 21.22 -14.34 -4.69
N ASN A 77 22.26 -14.87 -4.06
CA ASN A 77 23.65 -14.43 -4.20
C ASN A 77 24.42 -15.17 -5.33
N GLY A 78 23.70 -15.88 -6.20
CA GLY A 78 24.28 -16.58 -7.34
C GLY A 78 24.79 -15.63 -8.44
N PRO A 79 25.58 -16.14 -9.41
CA PRO A 79 26.18 -15.31 -10.45
C PRO A 79 25.13 -14.60 -11.31
N SER A 80 25.47 -13.41 -11.81
CA SER A 80 24.61 -12.58 -12.68
C SER A 80 24.17 -13.28 -13.96
N SER A 81 24.89 -14.32 -14.40
CA SER A 81 24.52 -15.20 -15.52
C SER A 81 23.19 -15.95 -15.31
N LEU A 82 22.71 -16.03 -14.07
CA LEU A 82 21.42 -16.64 -13.74
C LEU A 82 20.25 -15.64 -13.77
N ILE A 83 20.50 -14.37 -14.07
CA ILE A 83 19.45 -13.35 -14.26
C ILE A 83 18.67 -13.66 -15.54
N ARG A 84 17.35 -13.49 -15.49
CA ARG A 84 16.47 -13.65 -16.65
C ARG A 84 15.93 -12.28 -17.05
N GLY A 85 16.04 -11.95 -18.34
CA GLY A 85 15.59 -10.67 -18.87
C GLY A 85 16.70 -9.62 -18.92
N ALA A 86 16.31 -8.36 -19.13
CA ALA A 86 17.25 -7.26 -19.15
C ALA A 86 17.82 -7.00 -17.74
N GLN A 87 19.13 -6.81 -17.67
CA GLN A 87 19.80 -6.34 -16.46
C GLN A 87 19.46 -4.85 -16.29
N GLN A 88 18.50 -4.56 -15.43
CA GLN A 88 18.03 -3.21 -15.14
C GLN A 88 17.94 -3.04 -13.63
N LEU A 89 18.15 -1.81 -13.16
CA LEU A 89 17.88 -1.43 -11.79
C LEU A 89 16.39 -1.64 -11.52
N ILE A 90 16.07 -2.37 -10.45
CA ILE A 90 14.71 -2.47 -9.94
C ILE A 90 14.58 -1.44 -8.82
N GLN A 91 13.69 -0.47 -8.98
CA GLN A 91 13.53 0.62 -8.01
C GLN A 91 12.94 0.12 -6.68
N HIS A 92 12.03 -0.86 -6.75
CA HIS A 92 11.39 -1.43 -5.56
C HIS A 92 11.24 -2.95 -5.68
N VAL A 93 11.90 -3.68 -4.79
CA VAL A 93 11.68 -5.11 -4.55
C VAL A 93 11.63 -5.39 -3.06
N GLY A 94 10.68 -6.22 -2.63
CA GLY A 94 10.43 -6.41 -1.21
C GLY A 94 9.19 -7.24 -0.91
N ILE A 95 8.64 -7.00 0.28
CA ILE A 95 7.44 -7.65 0.80
C ILE A 95 6.33 -6.60 0.98
N SER A 96 5.08 -7.01 0.81
CA SER A 96 3.94 -6.15 1.04
C SER A 96 2.89 -6.85 1.90
N ASN A 97 2.19 -6.04 2.70
CA ASN A 97 1.02 -6.43 3.48
C ASN A 97 1.26 -7.55 4.51
N PHE A 98 2.43 -7.59 5.14
CA PHE A 98 2.62 -8.40 6.34
C PHE A 98 2.05 -7.66 7.55
N ARG A 99 1.51 -8.39 8.54
CA ARG A 99 0.80 -7.77 9.67
C ARG A 99 1.53 -7.98 10.98
N LEU A 100 1.66 -6.91 11.77
CA LEU A 100 2.23 -6.93 13.11
C LEU A 100 1.37 -6.11 14.08
N PRO A 101 1.28 -6.51 15.36
CA PRO A 101 0.74 -5.65 16.40
C PRO A 101 1.80 -4.63 16.84
N ILE A 102 1.55 -3.34 16.57
CA ILE A 102 2.50 -2.26 16.83
C ILE A 102 1.94 -1.30 17.90
N ARG A 103 2.82 -0.80 18.78
CA ARG A 103 2.47 0.12 19.87
C ARG A 103 2.58 1.59 19.46
N TYR A 104 1.47 2.29 19.24
CA TYR A 104 1.45 3.72 18.94
C TYR A 104 1.21 4.56 20.19
N ARG A 105 1.75 5.79 20.20
CA ARG A 105 1.48 6.81 21.22
C ARG A 105 0.43 7.80 20.73
N SER A 106 -0.44 8.23 21.64
CA SER A 106 -1.33 9.38 21.42
C SER A 106 -0.73 10.66 21.99
N ARG A 107 -1.20 11.81 21.49
CA ARG A 107 -0.79 13.14 21.98
C ARG A 107 -1.08 13.33 23.47
N GLU A 108 -2.14 12.70 23.98
CA GLU A 108 -2.56 12.79 25.39
C GLU A 108 -1.81 11.82 26.34
N GLY A 109 -0.80 11.09 25.84
CA GLY A 109 0.10 10.28 26.67
C GLY A 109 -0.37 8.84 26.91
N GLY A 110 -1.21 8.28 26.03
CA GLY A 110 -1.63 6.88 26.07
C GLY A 110 -0.91 6.02 25.02
N ASP A 111 -0.58 4.78 25.38
CA ASP A 111 -0.07 3.77 24.44
C ASP A 111 -1.23 2.86 23.98
N MET A 112 -1.29 2.54 22.69
CA MET A 112 -2.25 1.61 22.10
C MET A 112 -1.57 0.59 21.20
N ARG A 113 -2.05 -0.66 21.19
CA ARG A 113 -1.58 -1.68 20.26
C ARG A 113 -2.57 -1.82 19.10
N LEU A 114 -2.11 -1.53 17.89
CA LEU A 114 -2.91 -1.62 16.68
C LEU A 114 -2.34 -2.68 15.74
N GLU A 115 -3.22 -3.43 15.08
CA GLU A 115 -2.83 -4.24 13.93
C GLU A 115 -2.35 -3.29 12.82
N THR A 116 -1.13 -3.52 12.34
CA THR A 116 -0.49 -2.69 11.32
C THR A 116 -0.06 -3.55 10.14
N SER A 117 -0.50 -3.17 8.94
CA SER A 117 -0.02 -3.71 7.68
C SER A 117 1.27 -3.00 7.29
N VAL A 118 2.34 -3.75 7.03
CA VAL A 118 3.64 -3.20 6.69
C VAL A 118 4.07 -3.67 5.31
N THR A 119 4.67 -2.76 4.55
CA THR A 119 5.30 -3.00 3.25
C THR A 119 6.71 -2.45 3.32
N GLY A 120 7.70 -3.25 2.95
CA GLY A 120 9.12 -2.87 2.97
C GLY A 120 9.78 -3.28 1.67
N SER A 121 10.52 -2.36 1.05
CA SER A 121 11.18 -2.56 -0.24
C SER A 121 12.48 -1.77 -0.37
N VAL A 122 13.41 -2.26 -1.19
CA VAL A 122 14.67 -1.59 -1.55
C VAL A 122 14.83 -1.51 -3.06
N SER A 123 15.75 -0.67 -3.51
CA SER A 123 16.32 -0.80 -4.84
C SER A 123 17.25 -2.02 -4.95
N LEU A 124 17.31 -2.61 -6.14
CA LEU A 124 18.14 -3.78 -6.45
C LEU A 124 18.92 -3.50 -7.73
N ASP A 125 20.25 -3.52 -7.61
CA ASP A 125 21.19 -3.28 -8.70
C ASP A 125 20.96 -4.23 -9.88
N ALA A 126 21.21 -3.74 -11.09
CA ALA A 126 21.03 -4.48 -12.34
C ALA A 126 21.81 -5.81 -12.42
N GLU A 127 22.90 -5.91 -11.67
CA GLU A 127 23.80 -7.08 -11.64
C GLU A 127 23.45 -8.09 -10.54
N LYS A 128 22.57 -7.72 -9.60
CA LYS A 128 22.13 -8.60 -8.51
C LYS A 128 20.89 -9.38 -8.92
N LYS A 129 20.86 -10.68 -8.62
CA LYS A 129 19.75 -11.56 -9.01
C LYS A 129 18.50 -11.38 -8.14
N GLY A 130 18.67 -11.06 -6.86
CA GLY A 130 17.55 -10.90 -5.95
C GLY A 130 17.97 -10.47 -4.56
N ILE A 131 16.98 -10.18 -3.72
CA ILE A 131 17.16 -9.84 -2.31
C ILE A 131 16.76 -11.00 -1.40
N ASN A 132 17.31 -11.05 -0.20
CA ASN A 132 16.85 -11.98 0.82
C ASN A 132 15.59 -11.42 1.52
N MET A 133 14.43 -11.76 0.97
CA MET A 133 13.11 -11.31 1.46
C MET A 133 12.87 -11.59 2.95
N SER A 134 13.40 -12.71 3.46
CA SER A 134 13.23 -13.07 4.88
C SER A 134 13.98 -12.14 5.84
N ARG A 135 15.02 -11.43 5.36
CA ARG A 135 15.76 -10.46 6.18
C ARG A 135 14.88 -9.26 6.53
N ILE A 136 14.05 -8.82 5.57
CA ILE A 136 13.09 -7.74 5.77
C ILE A 136 12.19 -8.04 6.97
N MET A 137 11.53 -9.21 6.95
CA MET A 137 10.65 -9.61 8.05
C MET A 137 11.41 -9.66 9.39
N ARG A 138 12.62 -10.21 9.40
CA ARG A 138 13.40 -10.35 10.63
C ARG A 138 13.83 -9.02 11.24
N SER A 139 14.17 -8.00 10.43
CA SER A 139 14.48 -6.67 10.95
C SER A 139 13.23 -6.07 11.62
N PHE A 140 12.07 -6.17 10.99
CA PHE A 140 10.82 -5.70 11.60
C PHE A 140 10.47 -6.40 12.90
N TYR A 141 10.59 -7.73 12.97
CA TYR A 141 10.31 -8.47 14.21
C TYR A 141 11.25 -8.12 15.36
N ARG A 142 12.52 -7.78 15.06
CA ARG A 142 13.49 -7.33 16.07
C ARG A 142 13.04 -6.03 16.75
N HIS A 143 12.38 -5.17 15.98
CA HIS A 143 11.96 -3.83 16.40
C HIS A 143 10.48 -3.78 16.84
N ALA A 144 9.68 -4.79 16.51
CA ALA A 144 8.23 -4.82 16.74
C ALA A 144 7.80 -4.78 18.22
N GLU A 145 8.66 -5.22 19.16
CA GLU A 145 8.33 -5.22 20.59
C GLU A 145 8.59 -3.86 21.28
N ALA A 146 9.33 -2.96 20.62
CA ALA A 146 9.58 -1.60 21.13
C ALA A 146 8.30 -0.74 21.10
N THR A 147 8.26 0.31 21.92
CA THR A 147 7.24 1.35 21.76
C THR A 147 7.55 2.10 20.46
N PHE A 148 6.60 2.10 19.53
CA PHE A 148 6.86 2.49 18.15
C PHE A 148 6.85 4.01 17.99
N SER A 149 7.92 4.53 17.40
CA SER A 149 8.13 5.90 16.95
C SER A 149 8.74 5.86 15.54
N PHE A 150 8.85 7.00 14.86
CA PHE A 150 9.63 7.09 13.62
C PHE A 150 11.05 6.54 13.81
N GLU A 151 11.65 6.70 14.98
CA GLU A 151 13.00 6.20 15.31
C GLU A 151 13.09 4.66 15.19
N VAL A 152 12.00 3.95 15.46
CA VAL A 152 11.93 2.48 15.32
C VAL A 152 11.85 2.08 13.85
N ILE A 153 11.13 2.85 13.02
CA ILE A 153 11.11 2.66 11.57
C ILE A 153 12.48 2.95 10.98
N GLU A 154 13.13 4.03 11.43
CA GLU A 154 14.48 4.43 11.01
C GLU A 154 15.49 3.34 11.35
N ALA A 155 15.50 2.85 12.59
CA ALA A 155 16.38 1.75 12.99
C ALA A 155 16.12 0.47 12.16
N ALA A 156 14.84 0.17 11.86
CA ALA A 156 14.50 -0.95 11.00
C ALA A 156 14.96 -0.74 9.55
N LEU A 157 14.92 0.51 9.04
CA LEU A 157 15.42 0.89 7.72
C LEU A 157 16.95 0.81 7.65
N ASP A 158 17.66 1.25 8.69
CA ASP A 158 19.12 1.23 8.77
C ASP A 158 19.67 -0.21 8.83
N ASP A 159 19.06 -1.06 9.68
CA ASP A 159 19.34 -2.50 9.71
C ASP A 159 19.09 -3.13 8.33
N TYR A 160 18.01 -2.70 7.68
CA TYR A 160 17.59 -3.21 6.38
C TYR A 160 18.54 -2.82 5.24
N LYS A 161 19.02 -1.57 5.21
CA LYS A 161 20.01 -1.10 4.23
C LYS A 161 21.36 -1.79 4.41
N THR A 162 21.82 -1.90 5.66
CA THR A 162 23.09 -2.54 5.99
C THR A 162 23.11 -4.01 5.56
N ASP A 163 22.01 -4.74 5.79
CA ASP A 163 21.89 -6.16 5.46
C ASP A 163 21.85 -6.48 3.95
N LEU A 164 21.50 -5.49 3.09
CA LEU A 164 21.28 -5.69 1.66
C LEU A 164 22.22 -4.89 0.74
N GLU A 165 23.08 -4.06 1.31
CA GLU A 165 24.01 -3.18 0.56
C GLU A 165 23.26 -2.42 -0.56
N SER A 166 22.11 -1.85 -0.22
CA SER A 166 21.25 -1.11 -1.15
C SER A 166 21.30 0.39 -0.87
N LEU A 167 21.11 1.18 -1.93
CA LEU A 167 21.15 2.64 -1.90
C LEU A 167 19.84 3.22 -1.38
N ASP A 168 18.70 2.68 -1.83
CA ASP A 168 17.38 3.23 -1.55
C ASP A 168 16.50 2.23 -0.81
N ALA A 169 15.71 2.73 0.12
CA ALA A 169 14.81 1.92 0.92
C ALA A 169 13.51 2.67 1.21
N ARG A 170 12.41 1.91 1.26
CA ARG A 170 11.07 2.42 1.58
C ARG A 170 10.38 1.47 2.53
N ILE A 171 9.80 2.02 3.59
CA ILE A 171 8.93 1.32 4.54
C ILE A 171 7.61 2.08 4.62
N GLN A 172 6.50 1.35 4.52
CA GLN A 172 5.16 1.89 4.70
C GLN A 172 4.40 1.05 5.73
N MET A 173 3.73 1.71 6.66
CA MET A 173 2.98 1.12 7.76
C MET A 173 1.57 1.70 7.82
N ARG A 174 0.56 0.86 7.60
CA ARG A 174 -0.85 1.24 7.51
C ARG A 174 -1.64 0.66 8.68
N PHE A 175 -2.42 1.49 9.35
CA PHE A 175 -3.23 1.11 10.51
C PHE A 175 -4.46 2.00 10.62
N SER A 176 -5.43 1.55 11.41
CA SER A 176 -6.66 2.29 11.70
C SER A 176 -6.55 2.93 13.09
N PHE A 177 -6.37 4.25 13.14
CA PHE A 177 -6.12 5.02 14.35
C PHE A 177 -7.43 5.44 15.03
N PRO A 178 -7.69 5.06 16.29
CA PRO A 178 -8.90 5.45 17.01
C PRO A 178 -8.74 6.83 17.69
N MET A 179 -9.68 7.74 17.46
CA MET A 179 -9.81 8.99 18.21
C MET A 179 -11.21 9.10 18.81
N LYS A 180 -11.31 9.62 20.03
CA LYS A 180 -12.59 9.86 20.68
C LYS A 180 -13.16 11.21 20.24
N ILE A 181 -14.35 11.21 19.67
CA ILE A 181 -15.02 12.40 19.13
C ILE A 181 -16.33 12.64 19.87
N ALA A 182 -16.60 13.90 20.21
CA ALA A 182 -17.85 14.33 20.83
C ALA A 182 -18.91 14.63 19.76
N SER A 183 -20.18 14.36 20.09
CA SER A 183 -21.31 14.75 19.25
C SER A 183 -21.52 16.26 19.26
N LEU A 184 -22.18 16.78 18.21
CA LEU A 184 -22.36 18.22 18.02
C LEU A 184 -23.16 18.93 19.12
N ARG A 185 -24.17 18.27 19.70
CA ARG A 185 -25.10 18.88 20.67
C ARG A 185 -25.40 18.00 21.88
N SER A 186 -25.52 16.68 21.72
CA SER A 186 -26.00 15.79 22.78
C SER A 186 -24.97 15.47 23.87
N GLY A 187 -23.70 15.84 23.68
CA GLY A 187 -22.61 15.54 24.61
C GLY A 187 -22.21 14.07 24.66
N LEU A 188 -22.67 13.25 23.71
CA LEU A 188 -22.23 11.87 23.55
C LEU A 188 -20.79 11.84 23.03
N THR A 189 -20.10 10.72 23.25
CA THR A 189 -18.75 10.51 22.72
C THR A 189 -18.61 9.12 22.14
N GLY A 190 -18.04 9.00 20.94
CA GLY A 190 -17.75 7.72 20.29
C GLY A 190 -16.33 7.68 19.72
N TYR A 191 -15.86 6.48 19.34
CA TYR A 191 -14.59 6.34 18.65
C TYR A 191 -14.77 6.45 17.14
N GLN A 192 -14.11 7.43 16.53
CA GLN A 192 -13.90 7.52 15.09
C GLN A 192 -12.57 6.85 14.77
N TYR A 193 -12.54 6.09 13.67
CA TYR A 193 -11.32 5.48 13.17
C TYR A 193 -10.85 6.22 11.93
N TYR A 194 -9.54 6.43 11.83
CA TYR A 194 -8.87 7.10 10.74
C TYR A 194 -7.86 6.16 10.09
N ASP A 195 -7.93 6.00 8.78
CA ASP A 195 -6.95 5.21 8.06
C ASP A 195 -5.69 6.05 7.85
N ILE A 196 -4.61 5.63 8.50
CA ILE A 196 -3.31 6.30 8.50
C ILE A 196 -2.27 5.38 7.87
N ALA A 197 -1.41 5.96 7.03
CA ALA A 197 -0.18 5.33 6.60
C ALA A 197 1.03 6.20 6.97
N LEU A 198 2.04 5.59 7.58
CA LEU A 198 3.35 6.20 7.77
C LEU A 198 4.27 5.64 6.70
N GLU A 199 4.98 6.53 6.03
CA GLU A 199 5.94 6.16 5.01
C GLU A 199 7.28 6.81 5.32
N LEU A 200 8.33 5.98 5.37
CA LEU A 200 9.71 6.42 5.47
C LEU A 200 10.40 6.06 4.17
N VAL A 201 10.91 7.08 3.48
CA VAL A 201 11.63 6.93 2.22
C VAL A 201 13.05 7.41 2.44
N GLU A 202 14.03 6.62 2.03
CA GLU A 202 15.40 7.08 1.86
C GLU A 202 15.82 6.83 0.43
N GLN A 203 16.11 7.92 -0.28
CA GLN A 203 16.51 7.91 -1.68
C GLN A 203 17.62 8.93 -1.88
N ASP A 204 18.68 8.55 -2.60
CA ASP A 204 19.82 9.45 -2.89
C ASP A 204 20.46 10.08 -1.63
N GLY A 205 20.35 9.38 -0.48
CA GLY A 205 20.85 9.86 0.82
C GLY A 205 19.95 10.86 1.54
N GLU A 206 18.80 11.21 0.95
CA GLU A 206 17.78 12.06 1.59
C GLU A 206 16.69 11.19 2.20
N ARG A 207 16.37 11.46 3.47
CA ARG A 207 15.33 10.76 4.22
C ARG A 207 14.09 11.64 4.33
N LYS A 208 12.94 11.10 3.96
CA LYS A 208 11.63 11.77 4.04
C LYS A 208 10.66 10.95 4.89
N LYS A 209 10.03 11.62 5.86
CA LYS A 209 8.97 11.08 6.71
C LYS A 209 7.65 11.60 6.18
N ILE A 210 6.75 10.70 5.82
CA ILE A 210 5.48 11.04 5.20
C ILE A 210 4.34 10.42 6.00
N VAL A 211 3.30 11.21 6.26
CA VAL A 211 2.05 10.76 6.86
C VAL A 211 0.95 10.88 5.82
N HIS A 212 0.19 9.80 5.63
CA HIS A 212 -1.01 9.77 4.82
C HIS A 212 -2.22 9.59 5.72
N LEU A 213 -3.26 10.39 5.51
CA LEU A 213 -4.53 10.34 6.22
C LEU A 213 -5.68 10.33 5.21
N ASP A 214 -6.57 9.35 5.30
CA ASP A 214 -7.86 9.39 4.61
C ASP A 214 -8.91 10.01 5.53
N TYR A 215 -9.26 11.27 5.24
CA TYR A 215 -10.23 12.05 6.00
C TYR A 215 -11.62 11.94 5.37
N VAL A 216 -12.60 11.45 6.14
CA VAL A 216 -13.98 11.21 5.67
C VAL A 216 -14.91 12.31 6.16
N TYR A 217 -15.60 12.95 5.21
CA TYR A 217 -16.49 14.09 5.48
C TYR A 217 -17.76 14.01 4.64
N SER A 218 -18.74 14.86 4.95
CA SER A 218 -19.90 15.08 4.11
C SER A 218 -19.70 16.31 3.24
N SER A 219 -19.95 16.18 1.93
CA SER A 219 -19.97 17.31 1.01
C SER A 219 -21.40 17.58 0.55
N THR A 220 -21.80 18.85 0.56
CA THR A 220 -23.07 19.33 0.02
C THR A 220 -22.77 20.24 -1.15
N CYS A 221 -23.34 19.94 -2.32
CA CYS A 221 -23.05 20.71 -3.53
C CYS A 221 -23.66 22.12 -3.47
N PRO A 222 -22.86 23.20 -3.59
CA PRO A 222 -23.36 24.58 -3.59
C PRO A 222 -24.45 24.82 -4.64
N CYS A 223 -24.25 24.32 -5.87
CA CYS A 223 -25.23 24.43 -6.95
C CYS A 223 -26.57 23.78 -6.57
N SER A 224 -26.52 22.59 -5.95
CA SER A 224 -27.73 21.86 -5.59
C SER A 224 -28.49 22.56 -4.47
N LEU A 225 -27.78 23.16 -3.51
CA LEU A 225 -28.36 24.00 -2.47
C LEU A 225 -29.06 25.22 -3.07
N GLU A 226 -28.37 25.99 -3.91
CA GLU A 226 -28.93 27.17 -4.55
C GLU A 226 -30.19 26.85 -5.38
N LEU A 227 -30.15 25.78 -6.18
CA LEU A 227 -31.29 25.34 -6.99
C LEU A 227 -32.46 24.83 -6.12
N SER A 228 -32.16 24.19 -4.99
CA SER A 228 -33.18 23.74 -4.05
C SER A 228 -33.89 24.91 -3.37
N GLU A 229 -33.16 25.94 -2.94
CA GLU A 229 -33.75 27.15 -2.39
C GLU A 229 -34.55 27.91 -3.44
N HIS A 230 -34.03 28.06 -4.66
CA HIS A 230 -34.77 28.67 -5.76
C HIS A 230 -36.11 27.94 -6.02
N ALA A 231 -36.16 26.61 -6.00
CA ALA A 231 -37.39 25.86 -6.16
C ALA A 231 -38.38 26.06 -4.99
N ARG A 232 -37.88 26.17 -3.76
CA ARG A 232 -38.69 26.46 -2.57
C ARG A 232 -39.30 27.86 -2.65
N GLU A 233 -38.50 28.86 -3.00
CA GLU A 233 -38.92 30.26 -3.05
C GLU A 233 -39.87 30.54 -4.22
N THR A 234 -39.52 30.10 -5.43
CA THR A 234 -40.26 30.48 -6.65
C THR A 234 -41.46 29.60 -6.92
N ARG A 235 -41.45 28.35 -6.46
CA ARG A 235 -42.49 27.35 -6.77
C ARG A 235 -43.18 26.79 -5.53
N GLY A 236 -42.75 27.15 -4.32
CA GLY A 236 -43.26 26.53 -3.09
C GLY A 236 -43.01 25.03 -3.02
N GLN A 237 -42.04 24.54 -3.80
CA GLN A 237 -41.77 23.11 -3.93
C GLN A 237 -40.71 22.71 -2.91
N LEU A 238 -41.04 21.72 -2.07
CA LEU A 238 -40.02 21.08 -1.25
C LEU A 238 -38.98 20.44 -2.18
N ALA A 239 -37.73 20.86 -2.04
CA ALA A 239 -36.56 20.34 -2.72
C ALA A 239 -35.46 20.11 -1.68
N THR A 240 -34.62 19.09 -1.88
CA THR A 240 -33.52 18.77 -0.97
C THR A 240 -32.23 18.79 -1.77
N PRO A 241 -31.21 19.55 -1.33
CA PRO A 241 -29.92 19.50 -1.99
C PRO A 241 -29.29 18.12 -1.81
N HIS A 242 -28.54 17.68 -2.82
CA HIS A 242 -27.80 16.44 -2.66
C HIS A 242 -26.56 16.67 -1.80
N SER A 243 -26.33 15.70 -0.92
CA SER A 243 -25.13 15.59 -0.11
C SER A 243 -24.66 14.14 -0.14
N GLN A 244 -23.37 13.94 0.06
CA GLN A 244 -22.75 12.63 -0.01
C GLN A 244 -21.61 12.49 0.99
N ARG A 245 -21.17 11.25 1.19
CA ARG A 245 -19.88 10.96 1.82
C ARG A 245 -18.76 11.28 0.83
N SER A 246 -17.64 11.76 1.32
CA SER A 246 -16.47 12.13 0.53
C SER A 246 -15.22 11.78 1.30
N VAL A 247 -14.12 11.56 0.56
CA VAL A 247 -12.83 11.20 1.14
C VAL A 247 -11.77 12.15 0.60
N ALA A 248 -10.94 12.70 1.48
CA ALA A 248 -9.73 13.41 1.11
C ALA A 248 -8.53 12.65 1.64
N ARG A 249 -7.67 12.17 0.74
CA ARG A 249 -6.37 11.61 1.10
C ARG A 249 -5.35 12.74 1.18
N ILE A 250 -4.88 12.99 2.38
CA ILE A 250 -3.92 14.02 2.72
C ILE A 250 -2.58 13.33 2.96
N SER A 251 -1.61 13.58 2.08
CA SER A 251 -0.23 13.08 2.21
C SER A 251 0.66 14.27 2.55
N VAL A 252 1.38 14.22 3.66
CA VAL A 252 2.25 15.32 4.13
C VAL A 252 3.63 14.81 4.45
N GLU A 253 4.66 15.49 3.97
CA GLU A 253 6.01 15.34 4.48
C GLU A 253 6.12 16.09 5.82
N THR A 254 6.63 15.43 6.85
CA THR A 254 6.78 16.03 8.18
C THR A 254 8.17 16.65 8.30
N GLN A 255 8.25 17.87 8.80
CA GLN A 255 9.53 18.50 9.10
C GLN A 255 10.06 18.07 10.47
N ASP A 256 11.35 17.79 10.56
CA ASP A 256 12.03 17.40 11.80
C ASP A 256 12.40 18.62 12.68
N GLU A 257 12.31 19.84 12.14
CA GLU A 257 12.61 21.08 12.86
C GLU A 257 11.38 21.59 13.62
N GLY A 258 11.16 21.10 14.85
CA GLY A 258 10.14 21.63 15.74
C GLY A 258 9.45 20.59 16.62
N ASP A 259 8.24 20.92 17.06
CA ASP A 259 7.38 20.00 17.80
C ASP A 259 6.84 18.91 16.87
N CYS A 260 6.67 17.70 17.41
CA CYS A 260 6.09 16.56 16.69
C CYS A 260 4.71 16.93 16.09
N LEU A 261 4.49 16.63 14.80
CA LEU A 261 3.17 16.65 14.19
C LEU A 261 2.45 15.35 14.54
N TRP A 262 1.52 15.40 15.50
CA TRP A 262 0.74 14.24 15.90
C TRP A 262 -0.32 13.90 14.85
N PHE A 263 -0.78 12.64 14.83
CA PHE A 263 -1.88 12.23 13.96
C PHE A 263 -3.14 13.04 14.25
N GLU A 264 -3.38 13.30 15.54
CA GLU A 264 -4.47 14.13 16.03
C GLU A 264 -4.36 15.58 15.50
N ASP A 265 -3.15 16.13 15.35
CA ASP A 265 -2.95 17.47 14.80
C ASP A 265 -3.37 17.53 13.33
N LEU A 266 -2.98 16.53 12.52
CA LEU A 266 -3.37 16.45 11.11
C LEU A 266 -4.88 16.24 10.93
N ILE A 267 -5.50 15.43 11.80
CA ILE A 267 -6.96 15.27 11.85
C ILE A 267 -7.65 16.59 12.22
N GLU A 268 -7.08 17.35 13.17
CA GLU A 268 -7.58 18.68 13.57
C GLU A 268 -7.42 19.72 12.46
N ILE A 269 -6.31 19.70 11.71
CA ILE A 269 -6.10 20.50 10.51
C ILE A 269 -7.22 20.22 9.49
N CYS A 270 -7.50 18.94 9.22
CA CYS A 270 -8.55 18.56 8.27
C CYS A 270 -9.95 18.99 8.75
N ARG A 271 -10.26 18.82 10.04
CA ARG A 271 -11.52 19.29 10.63
C ARG A 271 -11.69 20.80 10.58
N ARG A 272 -10.61 21.57 10.71
CA ARG A 272 -10.67 23.03 10.55
C ARG A 272 -10.92 23.43 9.09
N ALA A 273 -10.30 22.72 8.14
CA ALA A 273 -10.49 22.96 6.71
C ALA A 273 -11.93 22.63 6.27
N VAL A 274 -12.43 21.46 6.66
CA VAL A 274 -13.74 20.95 6.28
C VAL A 274 -14.43 20.41 7.53
N PRO A 275 -15.35 21.19 8.17
CA PRO A 275 -15.89 20.86 9.49
C PRO A 275 -16.96 19.76 9.47
N THR A 276 -17.37 19.30 8.30
CA THR A 276 -18.47 18.34 8.10
C THR A 276 -18.00 16.88 8.22
N GLU A 277 -17.08 16.59 9.13
CA GLU A 277 -16.66 15.23 9.45
C GLU A 277 -17.86 14.33 9.81
N THR A 278 -17.83 13.07 9.39
CA THR A 278 -18.87 12.12 9.77
C THR A 278 -18.96 11.94 11.28
N GLN A 279 -20.18 11.90 11.82
CA GLN A 279 -20.44 11.75 13.25
C GLN A 279 -20.50 10.27 13.64
N VAL A 280 -19.95 9.92 14.82
CA VAL A 280 -19.94 8.54 15.34
C VAL A 280 -21.22 8.20 16.10
N MET A 281 -21.57 9.01 17.10
CA MET A 281 -22.74 8.83 17.95
C MET A 281 -23.60 10.07 17.88
N VAL A 282 -24.89 9.88 17.54
CA VAL A 282 -25.83 10.98 17.33
C VAL A 282 -27.18 10.69 17.99
N LYS A 283 -27.84 11.76 18.41
CA LYS A 283 -29.28 11.85 18.67
C LYS A 283 -29.92 12.78 17.65
N ARG A 284 -31.24 12.95 17.74
CA ARG A 284 -32.03 13.80 16.83
C ARG A 284 -31.49 15.24 16.76
N GLU A 285 -31.10 15.80 17.89
CA GLU A 285 -30.51 17.13 17.98
C GLU A 285 -29.16 17.24 17.25
N ASP A 286 -28.37 16.17 17.22
CA ASP A 286 -27.08 16.11 16.50
C ASP A 286 -27.30 15.94 15.00
N GLU A 287 -28.26 15.12 14.59
CA GLU A 287 -28.64 14.97 13.18
C GLU A 287 -29.09 16.30 12.58
N GLN A 288 -29.91 17.06 13.32
CA GLN A 288 -30.29 18.41 12.92
C GLN A 288 -29.08 19.34 12.87
N ALA A 289 -28.21 19.30 13.87
CA ALA A 289 -26.99 20.11 13.90
C ALA A 289 -26.08 19.81 12.70
N PHE A 290 -25.97 18.54 12.31
CA PHE A 290 -25.16 18.12 11.18
C PHE A 290 -25.77 18.57 9.86
N ALA A 291 -27.10 18.54 9.71
CA ALA A 291 -27.78 19.09 8.55
C ALA A 291 -27.55 20.61 8.42
N GLU A 292 -27.65 21.36 9.52
CA GLU A 292 -27.35 22.79 9.56
C GLU A 292 -25.87 23.07 9.26
N LEU A 293 -24.95 22.26 9.78
CA LEU A 293 -23.51 22.37 9.51
C LEU A 293 -23.19 22.16 8.03
N ASN A 294 -23.81 21.17 7.39
CA ASN A 294 -23.68 20.93 5.95
C ASN A 294 -24.22 22.10 5.12
N ALA A 295 -25.40 22.62 5.49
CA ALA A 295 -26.00 23.76 4.80
C ALA A 295 -25.17 25.05 4.96
N ALA A 296 -24.45 25.20 6.08
CA ALA A 296 -23.56 26.33 6.33
C ALA A 296 -22.20 26.21 5.58
N ASN A 297 -21.82 25.01 5.16
CA ASN A 297 -20.53 24.73 4.51
C ASN A 297 -20.70 23.94 3.20
N PRO A 298 -21.49 24.44 2.22
CA PRO A 298 -21.56 23.82 0.90
C PRO A 298 -20.22 23.96 0.20
N ILE A 299 -19.77 22.92 -0.51
CA ILE A 299 -18.40 22.84 -1.02
C ILE A 299 -18.30 22.05 -2.33
N PHE A 300 -17.54 22.59 -3.30
CA PHE A 300 -17.10 21.85 -4.49
C PHE A 300 -15.85 21.03 -4.21
N VAL A 301 -15.56 20.02 -5.03
CA VAL A 301 -14.37 19.18 -4.84
C VAL A 301 -13.05 19.96 -4.98
N GLU A 302 -13.05 21.02 -5.80
CA GLU A 302 -11.94 21.94 -5.95
C GLU A 302 -11.73 22.80 -4.70
N ASP A 303 -12.82 23.25 -4.08
CA ASP A 303 -12.75 24.06 -2.87
C ASP A 303 -12.30 23.23 -1.68
N ALA A 304 -12.71 21.96 -1.60
CA ALA A 304 -12.18 21.02 -0.60
C ALA A 304 -10.64 20.96 -0.66
N ALA A 305 -10.07 20.75 -1.86
CA ALA A 305 -8.62 20.73 -2.01
C ALA A 305 -7.95 22.06 -1.63
N ARG A 306 -8.58 23.21 -1.95
CA ARG A 306 -8.05 24.53 -1.58
C ARG A 306 -8.11 24.79 -0.07
N LEU A 307 -9.18 24.41 0.61
CA LEU A 307 -9.33 24.58 2.06
C LEU A 307 -8.33 23.71 2.82
N PHE A 308 -8.12 22.46 2.41
CA PHE A 308 -7.07 21.62 3.01
C PHE A 308 -5.68 22.22 2.77
N CYS A 309 -5.41 22.71 1.55
CA CYS A 309 -4.15 23.36 1.21
C CYS A 309 -3.87 24.59 2.08
N GLU A 310 -4.86 25.45 2.28
CA GLU A 310 -4.75 26.63 3.15
C GLU A 310 -4.32 26.26 4.57
N GLN A 311 -4.97 25.26 5.17
CA GLN A 311 -4.62 24.84 6.54
C GLN A 311 -3.26 24.16 6.63
N LEU A 312 -2.85 23.40 5.60
CA LEU A 312 -1.53 22.75 5.56
C LEU A 312 -0.39 23.78 5.38
N LEU A 313 -0.56 24.77 4.51
CA LEU A 313 0.42 25.86 4.32
C LEU A 313 0.60 26.71 5.59
N ALA A 314 -0.42 26.77 6.45
CA ALA A 314 -0.38 27.52 7.69
C ALA A 314 0.37 26.81 8.84
N ASP A 315 0.62 25.49 8.73
CA ASP A 315 1.31 24.72 9.76
C ASP A 315 2.80 24.53 9.40
N GLY A 316 3.69 25.19 10.14
CA GLY A 316 5.14 25.15 9.88
C GLY A 316 5.78 23.77 10.05
N ARG A 317 5.07 22.76 10.59
CA ARG A 317 5.57 21.38 10.72
C ARG A 317 5.33 20.56 9.45
N VAL A 318 4.57 21.08 8.49
CA VAL A 318 4.24 20.44 7.22
C VAL A 318 5.19 20.95 6.12
N GLY A 319 5.89 20.02 5.46
CA GLY A 319 6.69 20.27 4.27
C GLY A 319 5.87 20.17 2.99
N ASP A 320 6.37 19.40 2.02
CA ASP A 320 5.63 19.10 0.79
C ASP A 320 4.35 18.32 1.12
N PHE A 321 3.32 18.45 0.30
CA PHE A 321 2.08 17.71 0.49
C PHE A 321 1.30 17.46 -0.79
N ARG A 322 0.39 16.49 -0.72
CA ARG A 322 -0.59 16.20 -1.76
C ARG A 322 -1.95 15.95 -1.15
N ILE A 323 -2.96 16.55 -1.75
CA ILE A 323 -4.37 16.40 -1.42
C ILE A 323 -5.04 15.74 -2.62
N VAL A 324 -5.69 14.60 -2.39
CA VAL A 324 -6.57 13.98 -3.39
C VAL A 324 -7.97 13.89 -2.79
N ALA A 325 -8.91 14.65 -3.34
CA ALA A 325 -10.30 14.64 -2.89
C ALA A 325 -11.17 13.88 -3.89
N SER A 326 -12.10 13.08 -3.35
CA SER A 326 -13.15 12.39 -4.10
C SER A 326 -14.50 12.67 -3.44
N HIS A 327 -15.37 13.36 -4.17
CA HIS A 327 -16.77 13.52 -3.82
C HIS A 327 -17.56 12.36 -4.46
N GLN A 328 -18.13 11.50 -3.62
CA GLN A 328 -18.85 10.32 -4.07
C GLN A 328 -20.26 10.71 -4.52
N GLU A 329 -20.38 11.25 -5.73
CA GLU A 329 -21.59 11.91 -6.21
C GLU A 329 -22.83 11.02 -6.07
N SER A 330 -23.85 11.56 -5.42
CA SER A 330 -25.12 10.86 -5.21
C SER A 330 -26.07 10.96 -6.39
N LEU A 331 -25.89 11.97 -7.25
CA LEU A 331 -26.70 12.18 -8.46
C LEU A 331 -26.13 11.46 -9.70
N HIS A 332 -24.84 11.10 -9.67
CA HIS A 332 -24.12 10.54 -10.80
C HIS A 332 -23.62 9.12 -10.49
N SER A 333 -23.31 8.35 -11.53
CA SER A 333 -22.70 7.02 -11.39
C SER A 333 -21.16 7.06 -11.43
N HIS A 334 -20.58 8.20 -11.07
CA HIS A 334 -19.14 8.47 -11.06
C HIS A 334 -18.85 9.56 -10.03
N ASP A 335 -17.63 9.58 -9.50
CA ASP A 335 -17.20 10.54 -8.50
C ASP A 335 -16.61 11.81 -9.14
N ALA A 336 -16.77 12.96 -8.48
CA ALA A 336 -16.03 14.17 -8.80
C ALA A 336 -14.71 14.18 -8.03
N ILE A 337 -13.59 14.46 -8.72
CA ILE A 337 -12.25 14.33 -8.14
C ILE A 337 -11.43 15.61 -8.28
N SER A 338 -10.51 15.85 -7.35
CA SER A 338 -9.48 16.88 -7.47
C SER A 338 -8.15 16.39 -6.89
N VAL A 339 -7.05 16.89 -7.47
CA VAL A 339 -5.68 16.63 -7.01
C VAL A 339 -4.96 17.96 -6.91
N LEU A 340 -4.36 18.23 -5.76
CA LEU A 340 -3.50 19.38 -5.52
C LEU A 340 -2.19 18.88 -4.91
N THR A 341 -1.07 19.25 -5.50
CA THR A 341 0.27 18.95 -4.99
C THR A 341 1.03 20.25 -4.74
N GLN A 342 1.69 20.34 -3.59
CA GLN A 342 2.62 21.39 -3.22
C GLN A 342 4.01 20.77 -3.02
N GLY A 343 5.02 21.33 -3.69
CA GLY A 343 6.39 20.85 -3.65
C GLY A 343 6.70 19.72 -4.64
N GLU A 344 7.88 19.10 -4.49
CA GLU A 344 8.41 18.11 -5.43
C GLU A 344 8.19 16.66 -4.95
N THR A 345 8.08 16.42 -3.64
CA THR A 345 7.98 15.07 -3.04
C THR A 345 6.85 14.22 -3.63
N PHE A 346 5.72 14.85 -4.00
CA PHE A 346 4.54 14.15 -4.55
C PHE A 346 4.25 14.49 -6.01
N ALA A 347 5.16 15.19 -6.70
CA ALA A 347 4.98 15.58 -8.09
C ALA A 347 4.97 14.34 -8.99
N ALA A 348 3.91 14.18 -9.80
CA ALA A 348 3.78 13.08 -10.73
C ALA A 348 3.16 13.57 -12.04
N GLN A 349 3.75 13.18 -13.18
CA GLN A 349 3.20 13.51 -14.51
C GLN A 349 2.05 12.57 -14.90
N SER A 350 2.05 11.35 -14.37
CA SER A 350 1.01 10.34 -14.60
C SER A 350 0.31 9.98 -13.29
N ILE A 351 -0.98 9.66 -13.39
CA ILE A 351 -1.78 9.18 -12.26
C ILE A 351 -1.94 7.67 -12.38
N ASP A 352 -1.72 6.94 -11.28
CA ASP A 352 -2.00 5.50 -11.21
C ASP A 352 -3.49 5.25 -11.54
N PRO A 353 -3.82 4.33 -12.47
CA PRO A 353 -5.21 4.06 -12.86
C PRO A 353 -6.15 3.63 -11.72
N LYS A 354 -5.60 3.21 -10.57
CA LYS A 354 -6.35 2.81 -9.38
C LYS A 354 -6.26 3.81 -8.23
N LEU A 355 -5.62 4.98 -8.41
CA LEU A 355 -5.50 6.00 -7.36
C LEU A 355 -6.86 6.29 -6.71
N PHE A 356 -7.86 6.61 -7.54
CA PHE A 356 -9.20 6.99 -7.09
C PHE A 356 -10.04 5.81 -6.60
N ASN A 357 -9.75 4.58 -7.06
CA ASN A 357 -10.48 3.38 -6.66
C ASN A 357 -10.32 3.06 -5.17
N THR A 358 -9.43 3.73 -4.45
CA THR A 358 -9.19 3.55 -3.02
C THR A 358 -9.66 4.74 -2.19
N LEU A 359 -10.24 5.77 -2.81
CA LEU A 359 -10.77 6.97 -2.15
C LEU A 359 -12.27 6.84 -1.89
N PHE A 360 -12.62 5.76 -1.20
CA PHE A 360 -13.97 5.51 -0.74
C PHE A 360 -13.90 4.93 0.66
N HIS A 361 -14.89 5.26 1.49
CA HIS A 361 -14.98 4.67 2.81
C HIS A 361 -15.47 3.22 2.70
N VAL A 362 -14.63 2.27 3.09
CA VAL A 362 -15.01 0.86 3.27
C VAL A 362 -15.64 0.77 4.67
N GLY A 363 -16.97 0.61 4.71
CA GLY A 363 -17.76 0.68 5.95
C GLY A 363 -17.51 -0.44 6.96
#